data_AF-A0A2S5QM72-F1
#
_entry.id   AF-A0A2S5QM72-F1
#
_cell.length_a   1.000
_cell.length_b   1.000
_cell.length_c   1.000
_cell.angle_alpha   90.00
_cell.angle_beta   90.00
_cell.angle_gamma   90.00
#
_symmetry.space_group_name_H-M   'P 1'
#
loop_
_entity.id
_entity.type
_entity.pdbx_description
1 polymer ?
#
loop_
_entity_poly.entity_id
_entity_poly.type
_entity_poly.pdbx_seq_one_letter_code
_entity_poly.pdbx_strand_id
1 'polypeptide(L)'
;MALNLAAIKSLPPQMGSLIGGFFSNVKEKISNLSVSKKSTGDSTGISAGYRQLFLQIVAFILFALLSFWVINQVRVNGPIYNILDTYEKLTADTNPPPMFPLDAFASYNEAYVASTSFNNQKRDNALANAAKSEALFKERSEYWRKNLNNEKLAAPLEAVISAGENFFEVANKRYIPALPLGTVAASAPLLDLTAAFESSKQAGNTFTLAIAKENKALIESQTRFIQFVLIGLLLLGLVLLTLMYFFGKKQTVQSMTLTTQLAKEGQENQEAVLQLLDEMGDLADGDLTVKAEVRDNIAGAIADSINYTIDSLRDLVVEINRATEQVTSATSVAQGTSEQLLTAAETQASQITQTTQAVNDMTRSILQVSSNAEQASQVAQRSLEAAIQGSQAVQNTISGMNEIRTQIQETSKRIKRLGESSQEISEIVELISDITEQTNILALNAAIQAASAGEAGRGFTVVAEEVQRLAERSSEATKQISAIVKTIQTDTHGAVAAMEKSTEGVVEGARVADAAGQALNEIESVTTNLARLIQSISAATSAQTESATTVANNMQMIQEITTQTTEGTKLTAESVGQLTSLAEELRDSVAGFKL
;
A
#
# COMPACT_ATOMS: atom_id res chain seq x y z
N MET A 1 78.65 -4.05 -52.23
CA MET A 1 79.07 -5.45 -52.01
C MET A 1 77.83 -6.32 -52.24
N ALA A 2 77.88 -7.16 -53.28
CA ALA A 2 76.87 -8.14 -53.72
C ALA A 2 75.38 -7.79 -53.52
N LEU A 3 74.76 -7.14 -54.53
CA LEU A 3 73.31 -7.18 -54.70
C LEU A 3 72.87 -8.65 -54.79
N ASN A 4 72.09 -9.07 -53.81
CA ASN A 4 71.49 -10.39 -53.77
C ASN A 4 70.48 -10.52 -54.93
N LEU A 5 70.90 -11.21 -55.99
CA LEU A 5 70.16 -11.49 -57.22
C LEU A 5 68.95 -12.44 -57.03
N ALA A 6 68.44 -12.56 -55.80
CA ALA A 6 67.31 -13.42 -55.46
C ALA A 6 65.93 -12.72 -55.58
N ALA A 7 65.88 -11.39 -55.63
CA ALA A 7 64.63 -10.63 -55.64
C ALA A 7 63.89 -10.59 -56.99
N ILE A 8 64.46 -11.16 -58.06
CA ILE A 8 63.84 -11.20 -59.40
C ILE A 8 63.07 -12.52 -59.64
N LYS A 9 63.20 -13.51 -58.73
CA LYS A 9 62.52 -14.82 -58.86
C LYS A 9 61.10 -14.89 -58.29
N SER A 10 60.58 -13.81 -57.70
CA SER A 10 59.24 -13.76 -57.08
C SER A 10 58.20 -12.98 -57.88
N LEU A 11 58.50 -12.56 -59.11
CA LEU A 11 57.51 -11.99 -60.01
C LEU A 11 56.63 -13.10 -60.60
N PRO A 12 55.29 -12.91 -60.67
CA PRO A 12 54.39 -13.91 -61.24
C PRO A 12 54.83 -14.24 -62.68
N PRO A 13 54.80 -15.52 -63.10
CA PRO A 13 55.32 -15.97 -64.41
C PRO A 13 54.67 -15.26 -65.61
N GLN A 14 53.47 -14.69 -65.43
CA GLN A 14 52.78 -13.87 -66.43
C GLN A 14 53.46 -12.50 -66.69
N MET A 15 54.20 -11.93 -65.73
CA MET A 15 54.98 -10.71 -65.94
C MET A 15 56.31 -10.99 -66.68
N GLY A 16 56.92 -12.15 -66.45
CA GLY A 16 58.16 -12.54 -67.15
C GLY A 16 57.97 -12.67 -68.66
N SER A 17 56.81 -13.16 -69.11
CA SER A 17 56.49 -13.29 -70.54
C SER A 17 56.13 -11.96 -71.20
N LEU A 18 55.40 -11.07 -70.49
CA LEU A 18 55.06 -9.72 -70.97
C LEU A 18 56.30 -8.82 -71.09
N ILE A 19 57.21 -8.89 -70.11
CA ILE A 19 58.47 -8.14 -70.12
C ILE A 19 59.43 -8.73 -71.17
N GLY A 20 59.56 -10.05 -71.25
CA GLY A 20 60.39 -10.72 -72.26
C GLY A 20 59.93 -10.44 -73.70
N GLY A 21 58.62 -10.48 -73.95
CA GLY A 21 58.03 -10.17 -75.27
C GLY A 21 58.20 -8.70 -75.67
N PHE A 22 58.11 -7.77 -74.71
CA PHE A 22 58.34 -6.35 -74.94
C PHE A 22 59.82 -6.05 -75.26
N PHE A 23 60.76 -6.61 -74.48
CA PHE A 23 62.19 -6.43 -74.74
C PHE A 23 62.66 -7.09 -76.06
N SER A 24 62.04 -8.20 -76.46
CA SER A 24 62.24 -8.83 -77.77
C SER A 24 61.80 -7.91 -78.91
N ASN A 25 60.55 -7.43 -78.87
CA ASN A 25 59.99 -6.55 -79.89
C ASN A 25 60.72 -5.20 -80.00
N VAL A 26 61.21 -4.67 -78.87
CA VAL A 26 61.98 -3.41 -78.84
C VAL A 26 63.40 -3.64 -79.38
N LYS A 27 64.06 -4.76 -79.02
CA LYS A 27 65.39 -5.11 -79.55
C LYS A 27 65.36 -5.34 -81.07
N GLU A 28 64.30 -5.96 -81.59
CA GLU A 28 64.07 -6.17 -83.02
C GLU A 28 63.81 -4.84 -83.76
N LYS A 29 63.02 -3.92 -83.17
CA LYS A 29 62.83 -2.57 -83.73
C LYS A 29 64.10 -1.72 -83.74
N ILE A 30 64.96 -1.86 -82.72
CA ILE A 30 66.23 -1.17 -82.62
C ILE A 30 67.28 -1.73 -83.59
N SER A 31 67.32 -3.06 -83.82
CA SER A 31 68.20 -3.62 -84.86
C SER A 31 67.75 -3.24 -86.27
N ASN A 32 66.45 -3.10 -86.50
CA ASN A 32 65.93 -2.62 -87.79
C ASN A 32 66.22 -1.12 -88.04
N LEU A 33 66.37 -0.33 -86.98
CA LEU A 33 66.79 1.08 -87.07
C LEU A 33 68.30 1.24 -87.31
N SER A 34 69.14 0.28 -86.91
CA SER A 34 70.59 0.35 -87.11
C SER A 34 71.09 -0.15 -88.48
N VAL A 35 70.25 -0.88 -89.23
CA VAL A 35 70.62 -1.42 -90.56
C VAL A 35 70.36 -0.41 -91.70
N SER A 36 69.53 0.62 -91.49
CA SER A 36 69.26 1.66 -92.50
C SER A 36 69.95 2.99 -92.18
N LYS A 37 71.29 3.04 -92.28
CA LYS A 37 72.06 4.26 -92.63
C LYS A 37 73.56 3.96 -92.64
N LYS A 38 74.10 3.69 -93.82
CA LYS A 38 75.54 3.75 -94.09
C LYS A 38 75.79 4.96 -95.00
N SER A 39 75.94 6.14 -94.41
CA SER A 39 76.57 7.31 -95.05
C SER A 39 76.81 8.41 -94.04
N THR A 40 78.07 8.89 -94.01
CA THR A 40 78.54 10.22 -93.60
C THR A 40 78.28 10.68 -92.16
N GLY A 41 79.28 10.38 -91.30
CA GLY A 41 80.07 11.41 -90.60
C GLY A 41 79.36 12.37 -89.64
N ASP A 42 78.78 11.86 -88.54
CA ASP A 42 78.82 12.51 -87.21
C ASP A 42 78.24 11.55 -86.14
N SER A 43 78.91 10.44 -85.86
CA SER A 43 78.30 9.29 -85.16
C SER A 43 78.66 9.11 -83.69
N THR A 44 79.39 10.04 -83.06
CA THR A 44 79.72 9.97 -81.63
C THR A 44 78.79 10.79 -80.72
N GLY A 45 78.16 11.87 -81.21
CA GLY A 45 77.24 12.70 -80.42
C GLY A 45 75.77 12.24 -80.42
N ILE A 46 75.25 11.81 -81.57
CA ILE A 46 73.83 11.43 -81.71
C ILE A 46 73.55 10.05 -81.07
N SER A 47 74.54 9.15 -81.06
CA SER A 47 74.40 7.85 -80.39
C SER A 47 74.38 7.94 -78.85
N ALA A 48 74.93 9.01 -78.28
CA ALA A 48 74.90 9.28 -76.84
C ALA A 48 73.53 9.82 -76.37
N GLY A 49 72.93 10.76 -77.12
CA GLY A 49 71.61 11.33 -76.80
C GLY A 49 70.47 10.31 -76.82
N TYR A 50 70.44 9.41 -77.81
CA TYR A 50 69.43 8.34 -77.86
C TYR A 50 69.64 7.27 -76.78
N ARG A 51 70.88 6.95 -76.40
CA ARG A 51 71.17 6.08 -75.25
C ARG A 51 70.72 6.71 -73.93
N GLN A 52 70.81 8.01 -73.80
CA GLN A 52 70.48 8.75 -72.58
C GLN A 52 68.97 8.95 -72.41
N LEU A 53 68.25 9.23 -73.50
CA LEU A 53 66.77 9.27 -73.52
C LEU A 53 66.17 7.87 -73.30
N PHE A 54 66.81 6.83 -73.85
CA PHE A 54 66.43 5.44 -73.61
C PHE A 54 66.62 5.04 -72.14
N LEU A 55 67.74 5.42 -71.50
CA LEU A 55 67.95 5.19 -70.07
C LEU A 55 66.89 5.90 -69.21
N GLN A 56 66.50 7.12 -69.58
CA GLN A 56 65.46 7.89 -68.88
C GLN A 56 64.08 7.28 -69.03
N ILE A 57 63.71 6.83 -70.23
CA ILE A 57 62.43 6.14 -70.48
C ILE A 57 62.40 4.81 -69.72
N VAL A 58 63.50 4.04 -69.72
CA VAL A 58 63.60 2.79 -68.95
C VAL A 58 63.52 3.04 -67.45
N ALA A 59 64.16 4.10 -66.94
CA ALA A 59 64.05 4.50 -65.54
C ALA A 59 62.64 4.97 -65.16
N PHE A 60 61.95 5.70 -66.04
CA PHE A 60 60.57 6.13 -65.85
C PHE A 60 59.58 4.96 -65.90
N ILE A 61 59.79 4.00 -66.80
CA ILE A 61 58.96 2.78 -66.89
C ILE A 61 59.18 1.90 -65.65
N LEU A 62 60.42 1.76 -65.18
CA LEU A 62 60.72 1.08 -63.91
C LEU A 62 60.08 1.79 -62.71
N PHE A 63 60.14 3.12 -62.66
CA PHE A 63 59.47 3.92 -61.65
C PHE A 63 57.93 3.75 -61.68
N ALA A 64 57.33 3.77 -62.87
CA ALA A 64 55.90 3.58 -63.05
C ALA A 64 55.44 2.15 -62.66
N LEU A 65 56.21 1.12 -63.03
CA LEU A 65 55.91 -0.27 -62.67
C LEU A 65 56.05 -0.54 -61.17
N LEU A 66 57.09 0.00 -60.52
CA LEU A 66 57.25 -0.11 -59.06
C LEU A 66 56.16 0.67 -58.31
N SER A 67 55.82 1.87 -58.78
CA SER A 67 54.74 2.67 -58.21
C SER A 67 53.38 1.97 -58.35
N PHE A 68 53.10 1.39 -59.53
CA PHE A 68 51.88 0.61 -59.77
C PHE A 68 51.79 -0.63 -58.88
N TRP A 69 52.91 -1.34 -58.66
CA TRP A 69 52.95 -2.51 -57.77
C TRP A 69 52.68 -2.13 -56.30
N VAL A 70 53.25 -1.02 -55.82
CA VAL A 70 52.99 -0.51 -54.46
C VAL A 70 51.54 -0.06 -54.29
N ILE A 71 50.98 0.65 -55.26
CA ILE A 71 49.57 1.09 -55.24
C ILE A 71 48.62 -0.12 -55.21
N ASN A 72 48.92 -1.18 -55.96
CA ASN A 72 48.07 -2.37 -56.00
C ASN A 72 48.09 -3.19 -54.70
N GLN A 73 49.14 -3.07 -53.88
CA GLN A 73 49.21 -3.72 -52.56
C GLN A 73 48.40 -2.99 -51.46
N VAL A 74 48.25 -1.67 -51.57
CA VAL A 74 47.66 -0.80 -50.54
C VAL A 74 46.24 -0.31 -50.91
N ARG A 75 45.74 -0.66 -52.11
CA ARG A 75 44.37 -0.30 -52.55
C ARG A 75 43.29 -0.92 -51.64
N VAL A 76 42.15 -0.24 -51.52
CA VAL A 76 40.92 -0.79 -50.93
C VAL A 76 40.57 -2.12 -51.63
N ASN A 77 40.36 -3.19 -50.86
CA ASN A 77 40.26 -4.61 -51.28
C ASN A 77 41.57 -5.32 -51.69
N GLY A 78 42.74 -4.72 -51.42
CA GLY A 78 44.04 -5.36 -51.56
C GLY A 78 44.35 -6.39 -50.46
N PRO A 79 45.44 -7.16 -50.57
CA PRO A 79 45.78 -8.22 -49.62
C PRO A 79 45.93 -7.71 -48.17
N ILE A 80 46.47 -6.50 -48.00
CA ILE A 80 46.65 -5.86 -46.69
C ILE A 80 45.30 -5.41 -46.11
N TYR A 81 44.45 -4.81 -46.94
CA TYR A 81 43.10 -4.38 -46.54
C TYR A 81 42.22 -5.55 -46.09
N ASN A 82 42.23 -6.66 -46.82
CA ASN A 82 41.42 -7.84 -46.48
C ASN A 82 41.87 -8.50 -45.16
N ILE A 83 43.16 -8.45 -44.83
CA ILE A 83 43.68 -8.95 -43.55
C ILE A 83 43.25 -8.03 -42.39
N LEU A 84 43.33 -6.70 -42.58
CA LEU A 84 42.86 -5.72 -41.60
C LEU A 84 41.34 -5.82 -41.36
N ASP A 85 40.54 -5.95 -42.42
CA ASP A 85 39.08 -6.19 -42.34
C ASP A 85 38.74 -7.50 -41.60
N THR A 86 39.55 -8.54 -41.78
CA THR A 86 39.38 -9.80 -41.03
C THR A 86 39.66 -9.61 -39.53
N TYR A 87 40.69 -8.85 -39.15
CA TYR A 87 40.96 -8.53 -37.75
C TYR A 87 39.94 -7.58 -37.14
N GLU A 88 39.40 -6.64 -37.92
CA GLU A 88 38.32 -5.75 -37.50
C GLU A 88 37.03 -6.54 -37.24
N LYS A 89 36.65 -7.46 -38.14
CA LYS A 89 35.51 -8.38 -37.93
C LYS A 89 35.71 -9.31 -36.74
N LEU A 90 36.94 -9.83 -36.55
CA LEU A 90 37.27 -10.66 -35.39
C LEU A 90 37.19 -9.88 -34.08
N THR A 91 37.68 -8.64 -34.06
CA THR A 91 37.58 -7.73 -32.90
C THR A 91 36.14 -7.36 -32.61
N ALA A 92 35.33 -7.15 -33.66
CA ALA A 92 33.92 -6.84 -33.55
C ALA A 92 33.15 -8.02 -32.93
N ASP A 93 33.45 -9.26 -33.29
CA ASP A 93 32.84 -10.45 -32.67
C ASP A 93 33.29 -10.72 -31.23
N THR A 94 34.43 -10.16 -30.82
CA THR A 94 35.01 -10.34 -29.48
C THR A 94 34.78 -9.17 -28.54
N ASN A 95 34.22 -8.06 -29.02
CA ASN A 95 33.49 -7.16 -28.12
C ASN A 95 32.06 -7.73 -27.99
N PRO A 96 31.16 -7.17 -27.17
CA PRO A 96 29.73 -7.48 -27.30
C PRO A 96 29.35 -7.15 -28.75
N PRO A 97 29.29 -8.17 -29.65
CA PRO A 97 28.39 -9.30 -29.59
C PRO A 97 29.08 -10.70 -29.67
N PRO A 98 28.69 -11.67 -30.52
CA PRO A 98 28.30 -13.05 -30.17
C PRO A 98 29.34 -14.04 -29.57
N MET A 99 30.64 -13.74 -29.47
CA MET A 99 31.62 -14.67 -28.84
C MET A 99 31.74 -14.52 -27.32
N PHE A 100 31.02 -13.57 -26.72
CA PHE A 100 31.07 -13.28 -25.28
C PHE A 100 29.75 -13.69 -24.63
N PRO A 101 29.76 -14.48 -23.55
CA PRO A 101 28.53 -14.90 -22.89
C PRO A 101 27.79 -13.78 -22.12
N LEU A 102 28.12 -12.50 -22.36
CA LEU A 102 27.60 -11.34 -21.64
C LEU A 102 26.08 -11.27 -21.71
N ASP A 103 25.51 -11.39 -22.91
CA ASP A 103 24.06 -11.31 -23.13
C ASP A 103 23.33 -12.52 -22.50
N ALA A 104 23.96 -13.69 -22.53
CA ALA A 104 23.46 -14.87 -21.85
C ALA A 104 23.50 -14.69 -20.32
N PHE A 105 24.58 -14.14 -19.78
CA PHE A 105 24.73 -13.85 -18.35
C PHE A 105 23.72 -12.81 -17.86
N ALA A 106 23.47 -11.75 -18.63
CA ALA A 106 22.40 -10.78 -18.34
C ALA A 106 21.02 -11.46 -18.32
N SER A 107 20.73 -12.31 -19.30
CA SER A 107 19.49 -13.07 -19.39
C SER A 107 19.33 -14.06 -18.23
N TYR A 108 20.41 -14.71 -17.77
CA TYR A 108 20.38 -15.57 -16.59
C TYR A 108 20.10 -14.78 -15.30
N ASN A 109 20.72 -13.61 -15.12
CA ASN A 109 20.40 -12.74 -13.99
C ASN A 109 18.96 -12.24 -14.02
N GLU A 110 18.41 -11.91 -15.20
CA GLU A 110 17.00 -11.58 -15.35
C GLU A 110 16.09 -12.76 -14.97
N ALA A 111 16.45 -13.99 -15.35
CA ALA A 111 15.73 -15.20 -14.95
C ALA A 111 15.76 -15.42 -13.42
N TYR A 112 16.88 -15.10 -12.76
CA TYR A 112 16.99 -15.14 -11.30
C TYR A 112 16.04 -14.15 -10.61
N VAL A 113 16.04 -12.89 -11.06
CA VAL A 113 15.16 -11.82 -10.52
C VAL A 113 13.69 -12.08 -10.85
N ALA A 114 13.39 -12.67 -12.01
CA ALA A 114 12.04 -13.11 -12.32
C ALA A 114 11.59 -14.25 -11.38
N SER A 115 12.51 -15.10 -10.93
CA SER A 115 12.23 -16.17 -9.98
C SER A 115 12.03 -15.65 -8.54
N THR A 116 12.70 -14.57 -8.13
CA THR A 116 12.45 -13.91 -6.82
C THR A 116 11.08 -13.23 -6.76
N SER A 117 10.56 -12.77 -7.91
CA SER A 117 9.25 -12.13 -8.04
C SER A 117 8.12 -13.08 -8.46
N PHE A 118 8.37 -14.41 -8.43
CA PHE A 118 7.42 -15.46 -8.83
C PHE A 118 6.85 -15.34 -10.26
N ASN A 119 7.54 -14.61 -11.13
CA ASN A 119 7.12 -14.37 -12.51
C ASN A 119 7.70 -15.44 -13.46
N ASN A 120 7.03 -16.60 -13.52
CA ASN A 120 7.45 -17.74 -14.34
C ASN A 120 7.54 -17.40 -15.84
N GLN A 121 6.61 -16.59 -16.37
CA GLN A 121 6.62 -16.21 -17.79
C GLN A 121 7.85 -15.36 -18.14
N LYS A 122 8.21 -14.39 -17.26
CA LYS A 122 9.40 -13.56 -17.46
C LYS A 122 10.68 -14.39 -17.32
N ARG A 123 10.72 -15.33 -16.39
CA ARG A 123 11.84 -16.28 -16.23
C ARG A 123 12.05 -17.11 -17.50
N ASP A 124 10.98 -17.71 -18.02
CA ASP A 124 11.08 -18.61 -19.18
C ASP A 124 11.45 -17.84 -20.46
N ASN A 125 10.97 -16.60 -20.61
CA ASN A 125 11.40 -15.70 -21.69
C ASN A 125 12.89 -15.34 -21.59
N ALA A 126 13.38 -15.05 -20.38
CA ALA A 126 14.78 -14.76 -20.15
C ALA A 126 15.67 -15.98 -20.44
N LEU A 127 15.24 -17.19 -20.06
CA LEU A 127 15.93 -18.43 -20.43
C LEU A 127 15.92 -18.70 -21.94
N ALA A 128 14.82 -18.38 -22.64
CA ALA A 128 14.76 -18.48 -24.09
C ALA A 128 15.71 -17.49 -24.80
N ASN A 129 15.90 -16.29 -24.24
CA ASN A 129 16.87 -15.33 -24.74
C ASN A 129 18.31 -15.81 -24.48
N ALA A 130 18.60 -16.38 -23.31
CA ALA A 130 19.90 -16.98 -23.01
C ALA A 130 20.25 -18.11 -23.99
N ALA A 131 19.28 -18.95 -24.36
CA ALA A 131 19.46 -20.03 -25.34
C ALA A 131 19.76 -19.52 -26.75
N LYS A 132 19.22 -18.36 -27.16
CA LYS A 132 19.59 -17.71 -28.43
C LYS A 132 21.03 -17.25 -28.42
N SER A 133 21.49 -16.67 -27.30
CA SER A 133 22.88 -16.26 -27.13
C SER A 133 23.84 -17.45 -27.14
N GLU A 134 23.45 -18.59 -26.57
CA GLU A 134 24.21 -19.85 -26.66
C GLU A 134 24.33 -20.35 -28.12
N ALA A 135 23.24 -20.32 -28.88
CA ALA A 135 23.24 -20.72 -30.28
C ALA A 135 24.13 -19.83 -31.14
N LEU A 136 24.07 -18.51 -30.94
CA LEU A 136 24.94 -17.55 -31.61
C LEU A 136 26.42 -17.74 -31.23
N PHE A 137 26.71 -17.97 -29.95
CA PHE A 137 28.07 -18.28 -29.49
C PHE A 137 28.63 -19.52 -30.19
N LYS A 138 27.84 -20.59 -30.29
CA LYS A 138 28.25 -21.82 -30.98
C LYS A 138 28.49 -21.61 -32.47
N GLU A 139 27.60 -20.88 -33.15
CA GLU A 139 27.76 -20.57 -34.58
C GLU A 139 29.06 -19.80 -34.84
N ARG A 140 29.36 -18.79 -34.02
CA ARG A 140 30.50 -17.89 -34.22
C ARG A 140 31.82 -18.51 -33.81
N SER A 141 31.82 -19.31 -32.74
CA SER A 141 32.99 -20.09 -32.34
C SER A 141 33.38 -21.12 -33.41
N GLU A 142 32.42 -21.82 -34.01
CA GLU A 142 32.66 -22.73 -35.13
C GLU A 142 33.15 -22.01 -36.39
N TYR A 143 32.57 -20.85 -36.70
CA TYR A 143 33.01 -20.01 -37.82
C TYR A 143 34.49 -19.63 -37.67
N TRP A 144 34.90 -19.14 -36.49
CA TRP A 144 36.27 -18.71 -36.26
C TRP A 144 37.27 -19.84 -36.14
N ARG A 145 36.90 -21.00 -35.57
CA ARG A 145 37.73 -22.21 -35.59
C ARG A 145 38.08 -22.65 -37.02
N LYS A 146 37.20 -22.42 -38.00
CA LYS A 146 37.42 -22.79 -39.42
C LYS A 146 38.11 -21.70 -40.25
N ASN A 147 37.84 -20.43 -39.94
CA ASN A 147 38.20 -19.31 -40.82
C ASN A 147 39.37 -18.45 -40.31
N LEU A 148 39.87 -18.69 -39.09
CA LEU A 148 41.03 -17.96 -38.57
C LEU A 148 42.34 -18.50 -39.18
N ASN A 149 42.92 -17.75 -40.11
CA ASN A 149 44.19 -18.09 -40.75
C ASN A 149 45.40 -17.39 -40.08
N ASN A 150 45.57 -17.57 -38.76
CA ASN A 150 46.71 -17.04 -38.00
C ASN A 150 47.08 -17.97 -36.82
N GLU A 151 48.21 -18.66 -36.92
CA GLU A 151 48.71 -19.61 -35.91
C GLU A 151 48.90 -19.00 -34.52
N LYS A 152 49.26 -17.71 -34.43
CA LYS A 152 49.53 -17.05 -33.15
C LYS A 152 48.26 -16.69 -32.38
N LEU A 153 47.13 -16.57 -33.08
CA LEU A 153 45.83 -16.27 -32.48
C LEU A 153 44.99 -17.54 -32.24
N ALA A 154 45.41 -18.70 -32.76
CA ALA A 154 44.69 -19.96 -32.60
C ALA A 154 44.56 -20.39 -31.13
N ALA A 155 45.66 -20.36 -30.36
CA ALA A 155 45.63 -20.74 -28.94
C ALA A 155 44.85 -19.74 -28.06
N PRO A 156 45.03 -18.41 -28.21
CA PRO A 156 44.17 -17.42 -27.54
C PRO A 156 42.68 -17.53 -27.90
N LEU A 157 42.34 -17.79 -29.17
CA LEU A 157 40.96 -17.99 -29.62
C LEU A 157 40.35 -19.23 -28.93
N GLU A 158 41.07 -20.35 -28.91
CA GLU A 158 40.58 -21.58 -28.30
C GLU A 158 40.39 -21.45 -26.78
N ALA A 159 41.20 -20.62 -26.11
CA ALA A 159 41.04 -20.31 -24.70
C ALA A 159 39.73 -19.54 -24.43
N VAL A 160 39.35 -18.59 -25.29
CA VAL A 160 38.07 -17.87 -25.18
C VAL A 160 36.89 -18.80 -25.42
N ILE A 161 36.97 -19.61 -26.47
CA ILE A 161 35.90 -20.53 -26.81
C ILE A 161 35.71 -21.58 -25.70
N SER A 162 36.79 -22.20 -25.22
CA SER A 162 36.73 -23.17 -24.12
C SER A 162 36.15 -22.57 -22.84
N ALA A 163 36.50 -21.32 -22.51
CA ALA A 163 35.97 -20.65 -21.34
C ALA A 163 34.47 -20.29 -21.47
N GLY A 164 34.03 -19.91 -22.67
CA GLY A 164 32.61 -19.69 -22.97
C GLY A 164 31.80 -20.99 -23.00
N GLU A 165 32.33 -22.08 -23.56
CA GLU A 165 31.72 -23.42 -23.53
C GLU A 165 31.53 -23.89 -22.08
N ASN A 166 32.54 -23.72 -21.23
CA ASN A 166 32.44 -24.03 -19.80
C ASN A 166 31.37 -23.18 -19.08
N PHE A 167 31.21 -21.90 -19.44
CA PHE A 167 30.14 -21.05 -18.91
C PHE A 167 28.75 -21.61 -19.23
N PHE A 168 28.49 -21.97 -20.50
CA PHE A 168 27.21 -22.56 -20.89
C PHE A 168 27.01 -23.96 -20.30
N GLU A 169 28.08 -24.73 -20.12
CA GLU A 169 28.03 -26.03 -19.45
C GLU A 169 27.60 -25.92 -17.98
N VAL A 170 28.18 -24.96 -17.23
CA VAL A 170 27.79 -24.66 -15.84
C VAL A 170 26.35 -24.18 -15.78
N ALA A 171 25.93 -23.33 -16.73
CA ALA A 171 24.55 -22.86 -16.83
C ALA A 171 23.57 -24.04 -17.01
N ASN A 172 23.80 -24.88 -18.01
CA ASN A 172 22.92 -25.98 -18.38
C ASN A 172 22.88 -27.10 -17.34
N LYS A 173 24.03 -27.44 -16.72
CA LYS A 173 24.10 -28.58 -15.79
C LYS A 173 23.72 -28.24 -14.35
N ARG A 174 23.95 -27.00 -13.91
CA ARG A 174 23.84 -26.63 -12.48
C ARG A 174 22.86 -25.49 -12.23
N TYR A 175 22.82 -24.48 -13.09
CA TYR A 175 22.03 -23.27 -12.85
C TYR A 175 20.58 -23.39 -13.32
N ILE A 176 20.35 -23.76 -14.58
CA ILE A 176 19.00 -23.90 -15.17
C ILE A 176 18.14 -24.91 -14.39
N PRO A 177 18.63 -26.09 -14.00
CA PRO A 177 17.84 -27.04 -13.21
C PRO A 177 17.51 -26.56 -11.79
N ALA A 178 18.31 -25.65 -11.24
CA ALA A 178 18.14 -25.13 -9.87
C ALA A 178 17.14 -23.95 -9.79
N LEU A 179 16.92 -23.23 -10.89
CA LEU A 179 16.00 -22.09 -10.96
C LEU A 179 14.54 -22.41 -10.57
N PRO A 180 13.93 -23.53 -11.04
CA PRO A 180 12.57 -23.91 -10.62
C PRO A 180 12.45 -24.31 -9.14
N LEU A 181 13.57 -24.69 -8.50
CA LEU A 181 13.62 -25.12 -7.10
C LEU A 181 13.66 -23.94 -6.11
N GLY A 182 13.70 -22.70 -6.62
CA GLY A 182 13.67 -21.48 -5.84
C GLY A 182 15.03 -20.79 -5.69
N THR A 183 14.98 -19.55 -5.24
CA THR A 183 16.12 -18.60 -5.21
C THR A 183 17.27 -19.06 -4.31
N VAL A 184 16.94 -19.79 -3.25
CA VAL A 184 17.92 -20.40 -2.33
C VAL A 184 18.70 -21.51 -3.03
N ALA A 185 18.02 -22.40 -3.75
CA ALA A 185 18.65 -23.51 -4.49
C ALA A 185 19.51 -22.99 -5.67
N ALA A 186 19.09 -21.89 -6.30
CA ALA A 186 19.80 -21.28 -7.43
C ALA A 186 20.96 -20.35 -7.02
N SER A 187 21.10 -19.98 -5.73
CA SER A 187 22.12 -19.03 -5.27
C SER A 187 23.56 -19.54 -5.42
N ALA A 188 23.85 -20.79 -5.04
CA ALA A 188 25.18 -21.38 -5.21
C ALA A 188 25.53 -21.64 -6.68
N PRO A 189 24.63 -22.21 -7.51
CA PRO A 189 24.84 -22.29 -8.95
C PRO A 189 25.01 -20.93 -9.64
N LEU A 190 24.37 -19.86 -9.15
CA LEU A 190 24.58 -18.49 -9.67
C LEU A 190 26.00 -17.99 -9.40
N LEU A 191 26.57 -18.31 -8.23
CA LEU A 191 27.95 -17.97 -7.91
C LEU A 191 28.93 -18.72 -8.82
N ASP A 192 28.69 -20.01 -9.05
CA ASP A 192 29.49 -20.83 -9.97
C ASP A 192 29.39 -20.32 -11.42
N LEU A 193 28.19 -19.89 -11.84
CA LEU A 193 27.96 -19.27 -13.13
C LEU A 193 28.69 -17.93 -13.27
N THR A 194 28.71 -17.13 -12.20
CA THR A 194 29.43 -15.85 -12.15
C THR A 194 30.95 -16.06 -12.24
N ALA A 195 31.48 -17.07 -11.56
CA ALA A 195 32.89 -17.43 -11.66
C ALA A 195 33.26 -17.92 -13.08
N ALA A 196 32.42 -18.74 -13.70
CA ALA A 196 32.62 -19.18 -15.08
C ALA A 196 32.54 -18.00 -16.08
N PHE A 197 31.65 -17.04 -15.83
CA PHE A 197 31.53 -15.83 -16.62
C PHE A 197 32.78 -14.94 -16.54
N GLU A 198 33.30 -14.69 -15.33
CA GLU A 198 34.52 -13.89 -15.17
C GLU A 198 35.75 -14.57 -15.79
N SER A 199 35.83 -15.91 -15.74
CA SER A 199 36.87 -16.66 -16.46
C SER A 199 36.76 -16.46 -17.99
N SER A 200 35.55 -16.53 -18.54
CA SER A 200 35.28 -16.27 -19.96
C SER A 200 35.63 -14.84 -20.36
N LYS A 201 35.25 -13.86 -19.55
CA LYS A 201 35.58 -12.44 -19.75
C LYS A 201 37.09 -12.17 -19.69
N GLN A 202 37.81 -12.81 -18.77
CA GLN A 202 39.27 -12.68 -18.66
C GLN A 202 39.98 -13.28 -19.90
N ALA A 203 39.54 -14.46 -20.35
CA ALA A 203 40.03 -15.06 -21.58
C ALA A 203 39.78 -14.12 -22.77
N GLY A 204 38.57 -13.57 -22.86
CA GLY A 204 38.15 -12.64 -23.91
C GLY A 204 38.96 -11.34 -23.96
N ASN A 205 39.23 -10.74 -22.81
CA ASN A 205 40.10 -9.56 -22.71
C ASN A 205 41.52 -9.87 -23.17
N THR A 206 42.05 -11.03 -22.77
CA THR A 206 43.39 -11.49 -23.18
C THR A 206 43.46 -11.72 -24.68
N PHE A 207 42.40 -12.25 -25.28
CA PHE A 207 42.30 -12.43 -26.73
C PHE A 207 42.23 -11.10 -27.49
N THR A 208 41.42 -10.16 -27.01
CA THR A 208 41.33 -8.81 -27.59
C THR A 208 42.69 -8.10 -27.57
N LEU A 209 43.44 -8.24 -26.48
CA LEU A 209 44.83 -7.77 -26.37
C LEU A 209 45.77 -8.47 -27.36
N ALA A 210 45.62 -9.78 -27.57
CA ALA A 210 46.40 -10.54 -28.56
C ALA A 210 46.11 -10.09 -30.00
N ILE A 211 44.84 -9.84 -30.34
CA ILE A 211 44.42 -9.29 -31.64
C ILE A 211 45.02 -7.91 -31.84
N ALA A 212 44.90 -7.01 -30.86
CA ALA A 212 45.46 -5.67 -30.93
C ALA A 212 46.99 -5.68 -31.10
N LYS A 213 47.68 -6.61 -30.44
CA LYS A 213 49.14 -6.77 -30.54
C LYS A 213 49.57 -7.26 -31.93
N GLU A 214 48.90 -8.26 -32.50
CA GLU A 214 49.21 -8.74 -33.86
C GLU A 214 48.80 -7.73 -34.94
N ASN A 215 47.68 -7.03 -34.76
CA ASN A 215 47.26 -5.96 -35.67
C ASN A 215 48.30 -4.82 -35.68
N LYS A 216 48.76 -4.39 -34.50
CA LYS A 216 49.82 -3.38 -34.38
C LYS A 216 51.15 -3.86 -34.98
N ALA A 217 51.55 -5.11 -34.74
CA ALA A 217 52.78 -5.68 -35.31
C ALA A 217 52.73 -5.78 -36.85
N LEU A 218 51.57 -6.12 -37.41
CA LEU A 218 51.34 -6.16 -38.85
C LEU A 218 51.42 -4.76 -39.46
N ILE A 219 50.74 -3.78 -38.85
CA ILE A 219 50.79 -2.37 -39.28
C ILE A 219 52.22 -1.84 -39.22
N GLU A 220 52.96 -2.07 -38.14
CA GLU A 220 54.35 -1.58 -37.99
C GLU A 220 55.34 -2.27 -38.94
N SER A 221 55.16 -3.57 -39.24
CA SER A 221 55.99 -4.30 -40.20
C SER A 221 55.77 -3.78 -41.62
N GLN A 222 54.50 -3.65 -42.03
CA GLN A 222 54.14 -3.21 -43.39
C GLN A 222 54.42 -1.71 -43.60
N THR A 223 54.20 -0.87 -42.59
CA THR A 223 54.48 0.58 -42.65
C THR A 223 55.97 0.83 -42.83
N ARG A 224 56.85 0.10 -42.11
CA ARG A 224 58.30 0.21 -42.30
C ARG A 224 58.70 -0.20 -43.72
N PHE A 225 58.14 -1.29 -44.24
CA PHE A 225 58.42 -1.74 -45.61
C PHE A 225 57.96 -0.72 -46.66
N ILE A 226 56.76 -0.15 -46.53
CA ILE A 226 56.22 0.89 -47.42
C ILE A 226 57.04 2.18 -47.34
N GLN A 227 57.47 2.59 -46.13
CA GLN A 227 58.36 3.75 -45.94
C GLN A 227 59.72 3.56 -46.59
N PHE A 228 60.34 2.36 -46.50
CA PHE A 228 61.59 2.06 -47.19
C PHE A 228 61.46 2.16 -48.72
N VAL A 229 60.34 1.68 -49.29
CA VAL A 229 60.07 1.76 -50.73
C VAL A 229 59.78 3.19 -51.18
N LEU A 230 59.06 3.98 -50.38
CA LEU A 230 58.79 5.40 -50.64
C LEU A 230 60.07 6.26 -50.56
N ILE A 231 60.95 6.01 -49.60
CA ILE A 231 62.25 6.70 -49.50
C ILE A 231 63.16 6.32 -50.69
N GLY A 232 63.11 5.06 -51.15
CA GLY A 232 63.78 4.62 -52.38
C GLY A 232 63.26 5.31 -53.64
N LEU A 233 61.93 5.46 -53.77
CA LEU A 233 61.29 6.21 -54.86
C LEU A 233 61.58 7.71 -54.79
N LEU A 234 61.69 8.28 -53.58
CA LEU A 234 62.02 9.68 -53.34
C LEU A 234 63.48 9.99 -53.69
N LEU A 235 64.43 9.08 -53.40
CA LEU A 235 65.83 9.19 -53.82
C LEU A 235 66.00 9.01 -55.34
N LEU A 236 65.29 8.06 -55.95
CA LEU A 236 65.28 7.89 -57.42
C LEU A 236 64.64 9.10 -58.12
N GLY A 237 63.58 9.65 -57.53
CA GLY A 237 62.92 10.88 -57.94
C GLY A 237 63.82 12.11 -57.80
N LEU A 238 64.63 12.20 -56.74
CA LEU A 238 65.63 13.26 -56.54
C LEU A 238 66.77 13.20 -57.57
N VAL A 239 67.21 12.00 -57.97
CA VAL A 239 68.20 11.81 -59.06
C VAL A 239 67.61 12.18 -60.43
N LEU A 240 66.34 11.86 -60.68
CA LEU A 240 65.62 12.30 -61.88
C LEU A 240 65.34 13.82 -61.88
N LEU A 241 65.02 14.41 -60.73
CA LEU A 241 64.78 15.85 -60.54
C LEU A 241 66.07 16.67 -60.64
N THR A 242 67.22 16.16 -60.20
CA THR A 242 68.51 16.84 -60.39
C THR A 242 68.97 16.81 -61.84
N LEU A 243 68.72 15.71 -62.57
CA LEU A 243 68.86 15.66 -64.03
C LEU A 243 67.86 16.60 -64.74
N MET A 244 66.62 16.71 -64.24
CA MET A 244 65.60 17.62 -64.78
C MET A 244 65.85 19.10 -64.44
N TYR A 245 66.45 19.42 -63.30
CA TYR A 245 66.78 20.78 -62.87
C TYR A 245 67.93 21.40 -63.68
N PHE A 246 68.95 20.60 -63.99
CA PHE A 246 70.07 21.06 -64.83
C PHE A 246 69.64 21.30 -66.29
N PHE A 247 68.65 20.54 -66.78
CA PHE A 247 68.02 20.78 -68.09
C PHE A 247 66.89 21.84 -68.05
N GLY A 248 66.18 21.97 -66.92
CA GLY A 248 65.04 22.88 -66.71
C GLY A 248 65.46 24.34 -66.57
N LYS A 249 66.66 24.63 -66.06
CA LYS A 249 67.23 25.98 -66.07
C LYS A 249 67.42 26.56 -67.48
N LYS A 250 67.32 25.72 -68.53
CA LYS A 250 67.34 26.11 -69.95
C LYS A 250 65.94 26.48 -70.49
N GLN A 251 64.87 26.37 -69.70
CA GLN A 251 63.47 26.57 -70.12
C GLN A 251 62.59 27.14 -68.99
N THR A 252 63.01 28.20 -68.29
CA THR A 252 62.22 28.83 -67.21
C THR A 252 62.22 30.35 -67.33
N VAL A 253 61.44 30.89 -68.27
CA VAL A 253 61.18 32.35 -68.39
C VAL A 253 59.68 32.66 -68.57
N GLN A 254 58.74 31.74 -68.33
CA GLN A 254 57.36 31.92 -68.84
C GLN A 254 56.13 31.67 -67.95
N SER A 255 56.20 31.63 -66.61
CA SER A 255 54.97 31.46 -65.82
C SER A 255 55.01 32.04 -64.39
N MET A 256 54.78 33.36 -64.28
CA MET A 256 54.61 34.12 -63.03
C MET A 256 53.23 34.83 -62.96
N THR A 257 52.12 34.10 -63.15
CA THR A 257 50.76 34.71 -63.14
C THR A 257 49.69 33.80 -62.53
N LEU A 258 49.73 33.57 -61.20
CA LEU A 258 48.57 33.03 -60.45
C LEU A 258 48.53 33.42 -58.95
N THR A 259 49.61 33.98 -58.39
CA THR A 259 49.72 34.22 -56.94
C THR A 259 49.11 35.51 -56.43
N THR A 260 48.60 36.40 -57.29
CA THR A 260 48.10 37.73 -56.90
C THR A 260 46.60 37.81 -56.62
N GLN A 261 45.83 36.72 -56.79
CA GLN A 261 44.36 36.76 -56.69
C GLN A 261 43.77 36.30 -55.33
N LEU A 262 44.52 35.55 -54.50
CA LEU A 262 44.02 34.98 -53.23
C LEU A 262 44.26 35.85 -51.98
N ALA A 263 45.06 36.93 -52.08
CA ALA A 263 45.42 37.73 -50.91
C ALA A 263 44.38 38.80 -50.52
N LYS A 264 43.37 39.07 -51.37
CA LYS A 264 42.43 40.19 -51.15
C LYS A 264 41.14 39.81 -50.43
N GLU A 265 40.65 38.56 -50.55
CA GLU A 265 39.44 38.07 -49.87
C GLU A 265 39.64 37.66 -48.40
N GLY A 266 40.89 37.39 -47.98
CA GLY A 266 41.19 36.96 -46.62
C GLY A 266 41.14 38.07 -45.57
N GLN A 267 41.34 39.33 -45.97
CA GLN A 267 41.49 40.46 -45.05
C GLN A 267 40.14 41.06 -44.62
N GLU A 268 39.16 41.15 -45.54
CA GLU A 268 37.81 41.69 -45.26
C GLU A 268 36.99 40.77 -44.34
N ASN A 269 37.15 39.45 -44.46
CA ASN A 269 36.48 38.47 -43.58
C ASN A 269 37.03 38.48 -42.15
N GLN A 270 38.29 38.85 -41.95
CA GLN A 270 38.93 38.85 -40.64
C GLN A 270 38.49 40.05 -39.80
N GLU A 271 38.30 41.22 -40.42
CA GLU A 271 37.79 42.43 -39.75
C GLU A 271 36.32 42.27 -39.32
N ALA A 272 35.47 41.70 -40.19
CA ALA A 272 34.05 41.47 -39.90
C ALA A 272 33.81 40.51 -38.72
N VAL A 273 34.66 39.50 -38.54
CA VAL A 273 34.56 38.55 -37.43
C VAL A 273 35.05 39.16 -36.11
N LEU A 274 36.08 40.01 -36.12
CA LEU A 274 36.57 40.67 -34.91
C LEU A 274 35.56 41.68 -34.36
N GLN A 275 34.87 42.41 -35.24
CA GLN A 275 33.82 43.34 -34.83
C GLN A 275 32.60 42.60 -34.26
N LEU A 276 32.21 41.46 -34.85
CA LEU A 276 31.18 40.59 -34.28
C LEU A 276 31.58 40.08 -32.88
N LEU A 277 32.85 39.71 -32.68
CA LEU A 277 33.34 39.28 -31.36
C LEU A 277 33.31 40.39 -30.31
N ASP A 278 33.57 41.64 -30.71
CA ASP A 278 33.49 42.82 -29.85
C ASP A 278 32.02 43.13 -29.47
N GLU A 279 31.11 43.09 -30.46
CA GLU A 279 29.66 43.25 -30.25
C GLU A 279 29.09 42.15 -29.33
N MET A 280 29.72 40.97 -29.29
CA MET A 280 29.31 39.83 -28.44
C MET A 280 30.00 39.77 -27.07
N GLY A 281 30.89 40.70 -26.75
CA GLY A 281 31.56 40.74 -25.44
C GLY A 281 30.56 40.84 -24.28
N ASP A 282 29.57 41.72 -24.42
CA ASP A 282 28.54 41.96 -23.41
C ASP A 282 27.53 40.79 -23.27
N LEU A 283 27.33 40.01 -24.34
CA LEU A 283 26.51 38.79 -24.28
C LEU A 283 27.12 37.73 -23.36
N ALA A 284 28.46 37.62 -23.33
CA ALA A 284 29.16 36.69 -22.44
C ALA A 284 29.01 37.05 -20.95
N ASP A 285 28.76 38.33 -20.65
CA ASP A 285 28.47 38.83 -19.30
C ASP A 285 26.97 38.76 -18.94
N GLY A 286 26.14 38.18 -19.81
CA GLY A 286 24.71 37.95 -19.57
C GLY A 286 23.80 39.11 -20.00
N ASP A 287 24.30 40.10 -20.74
CA ASP A 287 23.46 41.16 -21.30
C ASP A 287 22.71 40.66 -22.55
N LEU A 288 21.44 40.29 -22.36
CA LEU A 288 20.56 39.87 -23.45
C LEU A 288 19.88 41.07 -24.14
N THR A 289 20.21 42.32 -23.81
CA THR A 289 19.70 43.53 -24.50
C THR A 289 20.45 43.83 -25.79
N VAL A 290 21.63 43.25 -25.97
CA VAL A 290 22.52 43.52 -27.10
C VAL A 290 22.01 42.92 -28.41
N LYS A 291 22.35 43.55 -29.54
CA LYS A 291 22.04 43.07 -30.89
C LYS A 291 23.26 43.23 -31.79
N ALA A 292 23.64 42.14 -32.45
CA ALA A 292 24.68 42.14 -33.48
C ALA A 292 24.19 42.88 -34.73
N GLU A 293 25.04 43.70 -35.35
CA GLU A 293 24.69 44.38 -36.61
C GLU A 293 24.73 43.40 -37.79
N VAL A 294 23.59 43.18 -38.45
CA VAL A 294 23.50 42.28 -39.61
C VAL A 294 23.94 43.01 -40.88
N ARG A 295 25.05 42.56 -41.50
CA ARG A 295 25.63 43.12 -42.73
C ARG A 295 25.59 42.13 -43.90
N ASP A 296 25.71 42.62 -45.14
CA ASP A 296 25.73 41.80 -46.37
C ASP A 296 27.08 41.10 -46.60
N ASN A 297 27.52 40.28 -45.65
CA ASN A 297 28.74 39.47 -45.72
C ASN A 297 28.57 38.14 -44.95
N ILE A 298 29.62 37.30 -44.92
CA ILE A 298 29.60 36.00 -44.21
C ILE A 298 29.32 36.18 -42.71
N ALA A 299 29.72 37.29 -42.09
CA ALA A 299 29.46 37.57 -40.69
C ALA A 299 27.99 37.94 -40.40
N GLY A 300 27.24 38.46 -41.38
CA GLY A 300 25.83 38.81 -41.22
C GLY A 300 24.91 37.62 -40.94
N ALA A 301 25.14 36.49 -41.60
CA ALA A 301 24.37 35.26 -41.32
C ALA A 301 24.64 34.70 -39.91
N ILE A 302 25.85 34.94 -39.39
CA ILE A 302 26.24 34.57 -38.01
C ILE A 302 25.59 35.54 -37.02
N ALA A 303 25.63 36.86 -37.29
CA ALA A 303 24.97 37.89 -36.50
C ALA A 303 23.46 37.63 -36.36
N ASP A 304 22.78 37.24 -37.44
CA ASP A 304 21.35 36.93 -37.44
C ASP A 304 21.03 35.68 -36.59
N SER A 305 21.84 34.62 -36.71
CA SER A 305 21.69 33.39 -35.91
C SER A 305 21.95 33.63 -34.41
N ILE A 306 22.90 34.52 -34.10
CA ILE A 306 23.19 34.94 -32.73
C ILE A 306 22.03 35.76 -32.17
N ASN A 307 21.52 36.75 -32.90
CA ASN A 307 20.35 37.55 -32.48
C ASN A 307 19.13 36.67 -32.21
N TYR A 308 18.86 35.67 -33.06
CA TYR A 308 17.81 34.68 -32.82
C TYR A 308 18.03 33.87 -31.53
N THR A 309 19.28 33.52 -31.23
CA THR A 309 19.66 32.83 -29.99
C THR A 309 19.45 33.74 -28.76
N ILE A 310 19.82 35.02 -28.85
CA ILE A 310 19.59 36.03 -27.79
C ILE A 310 18.09 36.18 -27.52
N ASP A 311 17.27 36.35 -28.55
CA ASP A 311 15.81 36.46 -28.39
C ASP A 311 15.22 35.17 -27.78
N SER A 312 15.68 33.98 -28.19
CA SER A 312 15.25 32.70 -27.60
C SER A 312 15.67 32.55 -26.13
N LEU A 313 16.88 33.01 -25.77
CA LEU A 313 17.35 33.01 -24.38
C LEU A 313 16.58 34.02 -23.53
N ARG A 314 16.25 35.19 -24.07
CA ARG A 314 15.41 36.19 -23.39
C ARG A 314 14.03 35.62 -23.08
N ASP A 315 13.38 34.99 -24.06
CA ASP A 315 12.07 34.35 -23.88
C ASP A 315 12.13 33.24 -22.82
N LEU A 316 13.19 32.41 -22.83
CA LEU A 316 13.41 31.38 -21.83
C LEU A 316 13.58 31.96 -20.41
N VAL A 317 14.38 33.02 -20.24
CA VAL A 317 14.59 33.67 -18.93
C VAL A 317 13.30 34.32 -18.42
N VAL A 318 12.50 34.93 -19.30
CA VAL A 318 11.17 35.46 -18.96
C VAL A 318 10.23 34.33 -18.52
N GLU A 319 10.23 33.20 -19.24
CA GLU A 319 9.40 32.05 -18.89
C GLU A 319 9.83 31.41 -17.57
N ILE A 320 11.15 31.29 -17.32
CA ILE A 320 11.69 30.82 -16.03
C ILE A 320 11.24 31.75 -14.91
N ASN A 321 11.46 33.06 -15.00
CA ASN A 321 11.03 34.02 -13.97
C ASN A 321 9.53 33.88 -13.64
N ARG A 322 8.68 33.77 -14.67
CA ARG A 322 7.24 33.57 -14.50
C ARG A 322 6.91 32.24 -13.83
N ALA A 323 7.56 31.15 -14.23
CA ALA A 323 7.36 29.83 -13.62
C ALA A 323 7.79 29.84 -12.15
N THR A 324 8.89 30.49 -11.83
CA THR A 324 9.41 30.63 -10.47
C THR A 324 8.46 31.43 -9.57
N GLU A 325 7.94 32.57 -10.05
CA GLU A 325 6.91 33.33 -9.31
C GLU A 325 5.64 32.50 -9.05
N GLN A 326 5.21 31.71 -10.04
CA GLN A 326 4.07 30.80 -9.88
C GLN A 326 4.33 29.72 -8.83
N VAL A 327 5.53 29.13 -8.83
CA VAL A 327 5.93 28.15 -7.81
C VAL A 327 5.97 28.80 -6.43
N THR A 328 6.62 29.95 -6.25
CA THR A 328 6.67 30.67 -4.97
C THR A 328 5.27 31.04 -4.45
N SER A 329 4.37 31.47 -5.33
CA SER A 329 2.99 31.76 -4.94
C SER A 329 2.25 30.49 -4.52
N ALA A 330 2.41 29.38 -5.26
CA ALA A 330 1.75 28.12 -4.95
C ALA A 330 2.28 27.50 -3.65
N THR A 331 3.59 27.57 -3.41
CA THR A 331 4.22 27.09 -2.17
C THR A 331 3.82 27.94 -0.97
N SER A 332 3.70 29.27 -1.11
CA SER A 332 3.19 30.13 -0.03
C SER A 332 1.76 29.76 0.39
N VAL A 333 0.88 29.50 -0.58
CA VAL A 333 -0.49 29.03 -0.30
C VAL A 333 -0.49 27.64 0.34
N ALA A 334 0.35 26.73 -0.16
CA ALA A 334 0.49 25.39 0.41
C ALA A 334 0.99 25.44 1.86
N GLN A 335 1.96 26.31 2.17
CA GLN A 335 2.51 26.51 3.51
C GLN A 335 1.42 26.98 4.48
N GLY A 336 0.64 28.01 4.10
CA GLY A 336 -0.47 28.50 4.92
C GLY A 336 -1.55 27.43 5.13
N THR A 337 -1.81 26.60 4.12
CA THR A 337 -2.75 25.47 4.22
C THR A 337 -2.24 24.41 5.19
N SER A 338 -0.95 24.08 5.14
CA SER A 338 -0.31 23.13 6.07
C SER A 338 -0.36 23.63 7.52
N GLU A 339 -0.11 24.91 7.76
CA GLU A 339 -0.22 25.51 9.10
C GLU A 339 -1.65 25.43 9.65
N GLN A 340 -2.64 25.76 8.82
CA GLN A 340 -4.06 25.62 9.18
C GLN A 340 -4.44 24.17 9.50
N LEU A 341 -3.97 23.20 8.69
CA LEU A 341 -4.18 21.78 8.92
C LEU A 341 -3.56 21.30 10.24
N LEU A 342 -2.36 21.80 10.59
CA LEU A 342 -1.72 21.47 11.88
C LEU A 342 -2.56 21.99 13.06
N THR A 343 -3.00 23.25 13.02
CA THR A 343 -3.87 23.80 14.08
C THR A 343 -5.20 23.05 14.18
N ALA A 344 -5.78 22.66 13.04
CA ALA A 344 -6.99 21.86 12.99
C ALA A 344 -6.77 20.46 13.61
N ALA A 345 -5.67 19.80 13.30
CA ALA A 345 -5.32 18.49 13.83
C ALA A 345 -5.07 18.54 15.35
N GLU A 346 -4.42 19.58 15.86
CA GLU A 346 -4.24 19.80 17.31
C GLU A 346 -5.58 19.99 18.02
N THR A 347 -6.47 20.80 17.44
CA THR A 347 -7.83 21.00 17.96
C THR A 347 -8.61 19.69 17.96
N GLN A 348 -8.52 18.93 16.87
CA GLN A 348 -9.15 17.61 16.73
C GLN A 348 -8.63 16.62 17.79
N ALA A 349 -7.31 16.57 18.04
CA ALA A 349 -6.73 15.73 19.09
C ALA A 349 -7.26 16.08 20.49
N SER A 350 -7.42 17.38 20.78
CA SER A 350 -8.04 17.83 22.04
C SER A 350 -9.51 17.37 22.15
N GLN A 351 -10.29 17.51 21.07
CA GLN A 351 -11.69 17.08 21.04
C GLN A 351 -11.84 15.56 21.18
N ILE A 352 -10.95 14.78 20.58
CA ILE A 352 -10.93 13.32 20.73
C ILE A 352 -10.67 12.94 22.20
N THR A 353 -9.72 13.61 22.85
CA THR A 353 -9.42 13.38 24.28
C THR A 353 -10.64 13.68 25.15
N GLN A 354 -11.29 14.83 24.94
CA GLN A 354 -12.50 15.22 25.67
C GLN A 354 -13.66 14.23 25.44
N THR A 355 -13.86 13.81 24.19
CA THR A 355 -14.91 12.85 23.81
C THR A 355 -14.64 11.48 24.45
N THR A 356 -13.38 11.03 24.44
CA THR A 356 -12.97 9.77 25.08
C THR A 356 -13.23 9.81 26.58
N GLN A 357 -12.94 10.93 27.24
CA GLN A 357 -13.26 11.13 28.65
C GLN A 357 -14.77 11.09 28.90
N ALA A 358 -15.57 11.77 28.09
CA ALA A 358 -17.03 11.76 28.20
C ALA A 358 -17.62 10.36 28.02
N VAL A 359 -17.07 9.55 27.10
CA VAL A 359 -17.45 8.14 26.92
C VAL A 359 -17.09 7.31 28.16
N ASN A 360 -15.92 7.53 28.77
CA ASN A 360 -15.55 6.85 30.00
C ASN A 360 -16.46 7.22 31.19
N ASP A 361 -16.84 8.50 31.31
CA ASP A 361 -17.83 8.96 32.29
C ASP A 361 -19.21 8.31 32.02
N MET A 362 -19.62 8.22 30.75
CA MET A 362 -20.85 7.56 30.33
C MET A 362 -20.86 6.07 30.72
N THR A 363 -19.78 5.34 30.46
CA THR A 363 -19.64 3.93 30.86
C THR A 363 -19.79 3.75 32.37
N ARG A 364 -19.16 4.62 33.17
CA ARG A 364 -19.34 4.61 34.64
C ARG A 364 -20.81 4.84 35.03
N SER A 365 -21.49 5.80 34.40
CA SER A 365 -22.90 6.05 34.65
C SER A 365 -23.79 4.86 34.27
N ILE A 366 -23.50 4.16 33.16
CA ILE A 366 -24.25 2.98 32.72
C ILE A 366 -24.09 1.84 33.74
N LEU A 367 -22.87 1.60 34.23
CA LEU A 367 -22.62 0.60 35.27
C LEU A 367 -23.38 0.92 36.57
N GLN A 368 -23.45 2.20 36.94
CA GLN A 368 -24.25 2.62 38.09
C GLN A 368 -25.75 2.39 37.87
N VAL A 369 -26.29 2.70 36.68
CA VAL A 369 -27.69 2.40 36.35
C VAL A 369 -27.96 0.89 36.39
N SER A 370 -27.04 0.06 35.88
CA SER A 370 -27.15 -1.39 35.94
C SER A 370 -27.20 -1.89 37.38
N SER A 371 -26.34 -1.38 38.27
CA SER A 371 -26.36 -1.74 39.69
C SER A 371 -27.66 -1.30 40.38
N ASN A 372 -28.15 -0.10 40.08
CA ASN A 372 -29.42 0.39 40.59
C ASN A 372 -30.61 -0.46 40.11
N ALA A 373 -30.59 -0.90 38.86
CA ALA A 373 -31.61 -1.80 38.30
C ALA A 373 -31.61 -3.17 39.03
N GLU A 374 -30.43 -3.72 39.31
CA GLU A 374 -30.30 -4.96 40.09
C GLU A 374 -30.84 -4.81 41.52
N GLN A 375 -30.50 -3.71 42.20
CA GLN A 375 -31.06 -3.42 43.52
C GLN A 375 -32.58 -3.24 43.47
N ALA A 376 -33.10 -2.52 42.47
CA ALA A 376 -34.54 -2.37 42.27
C ALA A 376 -35.23 -3.73 42.04
N SER A 377 -34.58 -4.65 41.32
CA SER A 377 -35.09 -6.01 41.10
C SER A 377 -35.25 -6.77 42.42
N GLN A 378 -34.24 -6.69 43.29
CA GLN A 378 -34.28 -7.34 44.60
C GLN A 378 -35.38 -6.75 45.50
N VAL A 379 -35.55 -5.42 45.48
CA VAL A 379 -36.62 -4.74 46.25
C VAL A 379 -38.00 -5.12 45.70
N ALA A 380 -38.17 -5.17 44.38
CA ALA A 380 -39.42 -5.61 43.76
C ALA A 380 -39.74 -7.06 44.15
N GLN A 381 -38.78 -7.98 44.09
CA GLN A 381 -38.97 -9.37 44.49
C GLN A 381 -39.41 -9.51 45.96
N ARG A 382 -38.78 -8.78 46.88
CA ARG A 382 -39.19 -8.78 48.30
C ARG A 382 -40.58 -8.18 48.50
N SER A 383 -40.93 -7.15 47.72
CA SER A 383 -42.27 -6.53 47.78
C SER A 383 -43.35 -7.49 47.29
N LEU A 384 -43.04 -8.28 46.25
CA LEU A 384 -43.92 -9.32 45.73
C LEU A 384 -44.17 -10.41 46.79
N GLU A 385 -43.10 -10.90 47.42
CA GLU A 385 -43.21 -11.89 48.49
C GLU A 385 -44.04 -11.37 49.67
N ALA A 386 -43.84 -10.12 50.09
CA ALA A 386 -44.62 -9.49 51.15
C ALA A 386 -46.10 -9.34 50.76
N ALA A 387 -46.40 -8.98 49.51
CA ALA A 387 -47.77 -8.87 49.02
C ALA A 387 -48.48 -10.24 48.99
N ILE A 388 -47.80 -11.30 48.53
CA ILE A 388 -48.33 -12.67 48.53
C ILE A 388 -48.61 -13.15 49.96
N GLN A 389 -47.67 -12.95 50.88
CA GLN A 389 -47.86 -13.31 52.29
C GLN A 389 -49.01 -12.51 52.93
N GLY A 390 -49.10 -11.21 52.64
CA GLY A 390 -50.22 -10.37 53.08
C GLY A 390 -51.56 -10.85 52.54
N SER A 391 -51.63 -11.19 51.25
CA SER A 391 -52.85 -11.66 50.57
C SER A 391 -53.34 -12.95 51.22
N GLN A 392 -52.42 -13.88 51.52
CA GLN A 392 -52.73 -15.11 52.26
C GLN A 392 -53.25 -14.82 53.68
N ALA A 393 -52.63 -13.89 54.40
CA ALA A 393 -53.07 -13.52 55.75
C ALA A 393 -54.48 -12.88 55.76
N VAL A 394 -54.78 -12.06 54.75
CA VAL A 394 -56.12 -11.50 54.54
C VAL A 394 -57.13 -12.61 54.21
N GLN A 395 -56.78 -13.54 53.32
CA GLN A 395 -57.66 -14.66 52.97
C GLN A 395 -58.00 -15.52 54.20
N ASN A 396 -57.00 -15.78 55.07
CA ASN A 396 -57.20 -16.47 56.34
C ASN A 396 -58.13 -15.68 57.28
N THR A 397 -58.00 -14.34 57.31
CA THR A 397 -58.85 -13.45 58.10
C THR A 397 -60.31 -13.49 57.62
N ILE A 398 -60.54 -13.45 56.29
CA ILE A 398 -61.87 -13.56 55.69
C ILE A 398 -62.50 -14.93 56.03
N SER A 399 -61.71 -16.01 55.97
CA SER A 399 -62.17 -17.34 56.39
C SER A 399 -62.57 -17.35 57.87
N GLY A 400 -61.75 -16.78 58.75
CA GLY A 400 -62.05 -16.67 60.18
C GLY A 400 -63.31 -15.84 60.46
N MET A 401 -63.53 -14.74 59.74
CA MET A 401 -64.75 -13.95 59.85
C MET A 401 -66.00 -14.74 59.44
N ASN A 402 -65.91 -15.55 58.38
CA ASN A 402 -67.02 -16.43 57.97
C ASN A 402 -67.34 -17.51 59.01
N GLU A 403 -66.32 -18.06 59.67
CA GLU A 403 -66.48 -19.01 60.76
C GLU A 403 -67.15 -18.36 61.98
N ILE A 404 -66.67 -17.18 62.40
CA ILE A 404 -67.29 -16.39 63.48
C ILE A 404 -68.75 -16.07 63.16
N ARG A 405 -69.05 -15.66 61.92
CA ARG A 405 -70.43 -15.40 61.47
C ARG A 405 -71.32 -16.62 61.66
N THR A 406 -70.82 -17.81 61.31
CA THR A 406 -71.55 -19.08 61.45
C THR A 406 -71.79 -19.39 62.93
N GLN A 407 -70.79 -19.19 63.79
CA GLN A 407 -70.90 -19.40 65.23
C GLN A 407 -71.90 -18.44 65.90
N ILE A 408 -71.91 -17.17 65.49
CA ILE A 408 -72.89 -16.17 65.97
C ILE A 408 -74.31 -16.58 65.57
N GLN A 409 -74.52 -17.02 64.33
CA GLN A 409 -75.83 -17.49 63.86
C GLN A 409 -76.32 -18.72 64.65
N GLU A 410 -75.44 -19.68 64.94
CA GLU A 410 -75.80 -20.85 65.75
C GLU A 410 -76.15 -20.45 67.20
N THR A 411 -75.36 -19.53 67.77
CA THR A 411 -75.59 -19.02 69.13
C THR A 411 -76.91 -18.24 69.21
N SER A 412 -77.20 -17.39 68.23
CA SER A 412 -78.47 -16.67 68.11
C SER A 412 -79.67 -17.62 68.05
N LYS A 413 -79.58 -18.73 67.29
CA LYS A 413 -80.62 -19.79 67.26
C LYS A 413 -80.81 -20.44 68.63
N ARG A 414 -79.73 -20.71 69.37
CA ARG A 414 -79.80 -21.29 70.73
C ARG A 414 -80.47 -20.32 71.71
N ILE A 415 -80.13 -19.04 71.65
CA ILE A 415 -80.72 -18.00 72.52
C ILE A 415 -82.20 -17.77 72.18
N LYS A 416 -82.58 -17.76 70.89
CA LYS A 416 -84.02 -17.67 70.50
C LYS A 416 -84.83 -18.82 71.08
N ARG A 417 -84.34 -20.05 70.99
CA ARG A 417 -84.98 -21.22 71.63
C ARG A 417 -85.09 -21.07 73.15
N LEU A 418 -84.07 -20.51 73.80
CA LEU A 418 -84.13 -20.23 75.25
C LEU A 418 -85.21 -19.17 75.57
N GLY A 419 -85.36 -18.15 74.73
CA GLY A 419 -86.43 -17.16 74.83
C GLY A 419 -87.82 -17.79 74.68
N GLU A 420 -87.99 -18.67 73.69
CA GLU A 420 -89.23 -19.46 73.49
C GLU A 420 -89.54 -20.34 74.72
N SER A 421 -88.56 -21.12 75.21
CA SER A 421 -88.75 -21.93 76.43
C SER A 421 -89.03 -21.09 77.67
N SER A 422 -88.47 -19.87 77.77
CA SER A 422 -88.75 -18.96 78.89
C SER A 422 -90.17 -18.39 78.81
N GLN A 423 -90.70 -18.19 77.60
CA GLN A 423 -92.10 -17.82 77.38
C GLN A 423 -93.04 -18.95 77.82
N GLU A 424 -92.77 -20.20 77.42
CA GLU A 424 -93.53 -21.37 77.86
C GLU A 424 -93.54 -21.51 79.40
N ILE A 425 -92.38 -21.29 80.06
CA ILE A 425 -92.30 -21.29 81.52
C ILE A 425 -93.14 -20.16 82.12
N SER A 426 -93.14 -18.96 81.53
CA SER A 426 -93.94 -17.83 82.01
C SER A 426 -95.45 -18.16 82.01
N GLU A 427 -95.93 -18.82 80.95
CA GLU A 427 -97.33 -19.26 80.83
C GLU A 427 -97.69 -20.32 81.90
N ILE A 428 -96.78 -21.25 82.17
CA ILE A 428 -96.96 -22.25 83.25
C ILE A 428 -96.98 -21.58 84.63
N VAL A 429 -96.10 -20.62 84.87
CA VAL A 429 -96.01 -19.88 86.14
C VAL A 429 -97.27 -19.04 86.37
N GLU A 430 -97.82 -18.41 85.33
CA GLU A 430 -99.11 -17.70 85.39
C GLU A 430 -100.25 -18.65 85.75
N LEU A 431 -100.34 -19.81 85.08
CA LEU A 431 -101.32 -20.85 85.41
C LEU A 431 -101.19 -21.36 86.86
N ILE A 432 -99.96 -21.56 87.35
CA ILE A 432 -99.73 -21.95 88.76
C ILE A 432 -100.19 -20.85 89.70
N SER A 433 -99.93 -19.58 89.38
CA SER A 433 -100.38 -18.44 90.18
C SER A 433 -101.91 -18.45 90.29
N ASP A 434 -102.61 -18.62 89.17
CA ASP A 434 -104.08 -18.73 89.13
C ASP A 434 -104.59 -19.91 89.97
N ILE A 435 -103.95 -21.08 89.89
CA ILE A 435 -104.29 -22.26 90.70
C ILE A 435 -104.06 -21.97 92.19
N THR A 436 -102.95 -21.32 92.56
CA THR A 436 -102.66 -20.99 93.97
C THR A 436 -103.66 -19.98 94.52
N GLU A 437 -104.09 -19.01 93.72
CA GLU A 437 -105.09 -18.02 94.10
C GLU A 437 -106.48 -18.67 94.25
N GLN A 438 -106.88 -19.55 93.32
CA GLN A 438 -108.10 -20.36 93.47
C GLN A 438 -108.04 -21.26 94.71
N THR A 439 -106.88 -21.88 94.98
CA THR A 439 -106.68 -22.73 96.16
C THR A 439 -106.77 -21.92 97.46
N ASN A 440 -106.23 -20.69 97.46
CA ASN A 440 -106.33 -19.76 98.59
C ASN A 440 -107.79 -19.39 98.87
N ILE A 441 -108.57 -19.08 97.83
CA ILE A 441 -110.01 -18.78 97.94
C ILE A 441 -110.79 -20.01 98.44
N LEU A 442 -110.49 -21.20 97.93
CA LEU A 442 -111.11 -22.46 98.37
C LEU A 442 -110.79 -22.76 99.84
N ALA A 443 -109.55 -22.57 100.26
CA ALA A 443 -109.09 -22.77 101.63
C ALA A 443 -109.76 -21.78 102.59
N LEU A 444 -109.85 -20.50 102.21
CA LEU A 444 -110.55 -19.47 102.97
C LEU A 444 -112.05 -19.82 103.14
N ASN A 445 -112.71 -20.24 102.04
CA ASN A 445 -114.10 -20.68 102.09
C ASN A 445 -114.29 -21.91 102.99
N ALA A 446 -113.36 -22.86 102.96
CA ALA A 446 -113.37 -24.02 103.85
C ALA A 446 -113.14 -23.64 105.32
N ALA A 447 -112.25 -22.69 105.61
CA ALA A 447 -112.00 -22.18 106.96
C ALA A 447 -113.23 -21.47 107.53
N ILE A 448 -113.92 -20.64 106.72
CA ILE A 448 -115.18 -19.98 107.09
C ILE A 448 -116.27 -21.02 107.41
N GLN A 449 -116.45 -22.03 106.55
CA GLN A 449 -117.43 -23.09 106.77
C GLN A 449 -117.10 -23.95 108.00
N ALA A 450 -115.82 -24.26 108.22
CA ALA A 450 -115.37 -25.00 109.40
C ALA A 450 -115.57 -24.20 110.70
N ALA A 451 -115.31 -22.88 110.69
CA ALA A 451 -115.62 -22.00 111.81
C ALA A 451 -117.14 -21.92 112.10
N SER A 452 -117.98 -21.98 111.06
CA SER A 452 -119.44 -22.01 111.20
C SER A 452 -119.97 -23.30 111.84
N ALA A 453 -119.21 -24.41 111.83
CA ALA A 453 -119.58 -25.69 112.42
C ALA A 453 -119.21 -25.83 113.92
N GLY A 454 -118.62 -24.81 114.53
CA GLY A 454 -118.28 -24.79 115.96
C GLY A 454 -117.26 -25.85 116.37
N GLU A 455 -117.46 -26.52 117.53
CA GLU A 455 -116.53 -27.52 118.07
C GLU A 455 -116.31 -28.74 117.14
N ALA A 456 -117.30 -29.10 116.31
CA ALA A 456 -117.18 -30.21 115.36
C ALA A 456 -116.28 -29.87 114.13
N GLY A 457 -116.11 -28.58 113.82
CA GLY A 457 -115.33 -28.10 112.68
C GLY A 457 -113.85 -27.82 112.98
N ARG A 458 -113.43 -27.89 114.25
CA ARG A 458 -112.11 -27.45 114.71
C ARG A 458 -110.93 -28.12 113.99
N GLY A 459 -111.03 -29.41 113.71
CA GLY A 459 -110.01 -30.15 112.96
C GLY A 459 -109.94 -29.74 111.48
N PHE A 460 -111.08 -29.39 110.88
CA PHE A 460 -111.16 -28.90 109.50
C PHE A 460 -110.65 -27.47 109.35
N THR A 461 -110.87 -26.60 110.35
CA THR A 461 -110.32 -25.23 110.36
C THR A 461 -108.80 -25.25 110.30
N VAL A 462 -108.14 -26.10 111.10
CA VAL A 462 -106.67 -26.21 111.12
C VAL A 462 -106.13 -26.67 109.75
N VAL A 463 -106.80 -27.63 109.10
CA VAL A 463 -106.41 -28.08 107.76
C VAL A 463 -106.61 -26.97 106.73
N ALA A 464 -107.74 -26.26 106.79
CA ALA A 464 -108.04 -25.17 105.88
C ALA A 464 -107.05 -24.00 106.02
N GLU A 465 -106.69 -23.61 107.24
CA GLU A 465 -105.65 -22.60 107.50
C GLU A 465 -104.27 -23.04 106.99
N GLU A 466 -103.91 -24.32 107.12
CA GLU A 466 -102.62 -24.82 106.59
C GLU A 466 -102.61 -24.88 105.06
N VAL A 467 -103.74 -25.22 104.41
CA VAL A 467 -103.88 -25.16 102.95
C VAL A 467 -103.83 -23.71 102.46
N GLN A 468 -104.45 -22.77 103.18
CA GLN A 468 -104.39 -21.33 102.88
C GLN A 468 -102.95 -20.83 102.96
N ARG A 469 -102.24 -21.16 104.05
CA ARG A 469 -100.83 -20.79 104.25
C ARG A 469 -99.92 -21.41 103.18
N LEU A 470 -100.20 -22.65 102.75
CA LEU A 470 -99.47 -23.29 101.65
C LEU A 470 -99.74 -22.58 100.32
N ALA A 471 -100.99 -22.20 100.05
CA ALA A 471 -101.38 -21.46 98.84
C ALA A 471 -100.72 -20.07 98.79
N GLU A 472 -100.70 -19.33 99.89
CA GLU A 472 -100.00 -18.04 100.01
C GLU A 472 -98.49 -18.19 99.78
N ARG A 473 -97.85 -19.20 100.38
CA ARG A 473 -96.42 -19.50 100.15
C ARG A 473 -96.13 -19.89 98.71
N SER A 474 -97.00 -20.69 98.09
CA SER A 474 -96.86 -21.07 96.68
C SER A 474 -97.07 -19.85 95.77
N SER A 475 -98.04 -18.98 96.05
CA SER A 475 -98.24 -17.74 95.28
C SER A 475 -97.00 -16.83 95.34
N GLU A 476 -96.42 -16.64 96.53
CA GLU A 476 -95.19 -15.86 96.71
C GLU A 476 -94.01 -16.47 95.96
N ALA A 477 -93.82 -17.79 96.05
CA ALA A 477 -92.77 -18.49 95.28
C ALA A 477 -92.99 -18.33 93.76
N THR A 478 -94.24 -18.39 93.31
CA THR A 478 -94.61 -18.24 91.89
C THR A 478 -94.33 -16.82 91.40
N LYS A 479 -94.58 -15.78 92.21
CA LYS A 479 -94.17 -14.39 91.90
C LYS A 479 -92.66 -14.24 91.77
N GLN A 480 -91.89 -14.88 92.65
CA GLN A 480 -90.43 -14.86 92.57
C GLN A 480 -89.92 -15.55 91.29
N ILE A 481 -90.49 -16.71 90.94
CA ILE A 481 -90.17 -17.41 89.69
C ILE A 481 -90.54 -16.53 88.48
N SER A 482 -91.72 -15.90 88.48
CA SER A 482 -92.14 -14.98 87.42
C SER A 482 -91.15 -13.83 87.22
N ALA A 483 -90.66 -13.22 88.31
CA ALA A 483 -89.65 -12.17 88.24
C ALA A 483 -88.32 -12.67 87.63
N ILE A 484 -87.88 -13.89 87.98
CA ILE A 484 -86.68 -14.52 87.41
C ILE A 484 -86.88 -14.79 85.91
N VAL A 485 -88.01 -15.37 85.52
CA VAL A 485 -88.34 -15.68 84.12
C VAL A 485 -88.39 -14.41 83.28
N LYS A 486 -88.99 -13.33 83.79
CA LYS A 486 -89.02 -12.03 83.13
C LYS A 486 -87.62 -11.41 82.95
N THR A 487 -86.73 -11.63 83.92
CA THR A 487 -85.32 -11.24 83.81
C THR A 487 -84.63 -12.04 82.71
N ILE A 488 -84.81 -13.38 82.67
CA ILE A 488 -84.26 -14.25 81.61
C ILE A 488 -84.78 -13.83 80.23
N GLN A 489 -86.07 -13.50 80.10
CA GLN A 489 -86.65 -12.99 78.85
C GLN A 489 -86.00 -11.67 78.40
N THR A 490 -85.78 -10.74 79.34
CA THR A 490 -85.14 -9.45 79.04
C THR A 490 -83.68 -9.67 78.60
N ASP A 491 -82.93 -10.50 79.32
CA ASP A 491 -81.53 -10.80 79.02
C ASP A 491 -81.39 -11.57 77.69
N THR A 492 -82.29 -12.51 77.39
CA THR A 492 -82.30 -13.23 76.11
C THR A 492 -82.60 -12.30 74.94
N HIS A 493 -83.55 -11.35 75.09
CA HIS A 493 -83.81 -10.34 74.06
C HIS A 493 -82.60 -9.43 73.83
N GLY A 494 -81.97 -8.97 74.91
CA GLY A 494 -80.73 -8.18 74.85
C GLY A 494 -79.59 -8.95 74.17
N ALA A 495 -79.46 -10.25 74.46
CA ALA A 495 -78.44 -11.10 73.86
C ALA A 495 -78.68 -11.34 72.36
N VAL A 496 -79.94 -11.49 71.90
CA VAL A 496 -80.25 -11.57 70.47
C VAL A 496 -79.87 -10.28 69.75
N ALA A 497 -80.22 -9.12 70.29
CA ALA A 497 -79.85 -7.82 69.71
C ALA A 497 -78.32 -7.64 69.63
N ALA A 498 -77.58 -8.08 70.66
CA ALA A 498 -76.13 -8.08 70.65
C ALA A 498 -75.54 -9.01 69.58
N MET A 499 -76.16 -10.17 69.33
CA MET A 499 -75.75 -11.11 68.28
C MET A 499 -76.01 -10.56 66.87
N GLU A 500 -77.11 -9.84 66.66
CA GLU A 500 -77.41 -9.16 65.39
C GLU A 500 -76.36 -8.08 65.09
N LYS A 501 -76.07 -7.22 66.07
CA LYS A 501 -75.01 -6.21 65.96
C LYS A 501 -73.63 -6.83 65.72
N SER A 502 -73.33 -7.96 66.36
CA SER A 502 -72.08 -8.69 66.14
C SER A 502 -72.00 -9.27 64.72
N THR A 503 -73.14 -9.71 64.16
CA THR A 503 -73.22 -10.18 62.77
C THR A 503 -72.90 -9.06 61.79
N GLU A 504 -73.46 -7.86 61.98
CA GLU A 504 -73.14 -6.68 61.17
C GLU A 504 -71.64 -6.34 61.24
N GLY A 505 -71.06 -6.34 62.46
CA GLY A 505 -69.65 -6.06 62.67
C GLY A 505 -68.72 -7.05 61.95
N VAL A 506 -69.07 -8.34 61.94
CA VAL A 506 -68.30 -9.37 61.23
C VAL A 506 -68.43 -9.24 59.71
N VAL A 507 -69.61 -8.91 59.19
CA VAL A 507 -69.82 -8.66 57.75
C VAL A 507 -69.00 -7.47 57.28
N GLU A 508 -69.02 -6.37 58.04
CA GLU A 508 -68.22 -5.19 57.72
C GLU A 508 -66.72 -5.48 57.83
N GLY A 509 -66.29 -6.23 58.86
CA GLY A 509 -64.92 -6.67 59.02
C GLY A 509 -64.44 -7.53 57.84
N ALA A 510 -65.27 -8.46 57.37
CA ALA A 510 -64.98 -9.27 56.18
C ALA A 510 -64.89 -8.41 54.91
N ARG A 511 -65.76 -7.40 54.75
CA ARG A 511 -65.75 -6.48 53.61
C ARG A 511 -64.46 -5.65 53.56
N VAL A 512 -64.02 -5.13 54.70
CA VAL A 512 -62.77 -4.34 54.79
C VAL A 512 -61.55 -5.24 54.54
N ALA A 513 -61.55 -6.46 55.07
CA ALA A 513 -60.50 -7.44 54.77
C ALA A 513 -60.44 -7.77 53.27
N ASP A 514 -61.58 -8.00 52.62
CA ASP A 514 -61.63 -8.25 51.17
C ASP A 514 -61.04 -7.08 50.35
N ALA A 515 -61.39 -5.85 50.70
CA ALA A 515 -60.82 -4.66 50.06
C ALA A 515 -59.29 -4.58 50.24
N ALA A 516 -58.75 -4.94 51.42
CA ALA A 516 -57.32 -5.03 51.64
C ALA A 516 -56.66 -6.12 50.78
N GLY A 517 -57.33 -7.26 50.59
CA GLY A 517 -56.89 -8.34 49.71
C GLY A 517 -56.81 -7.91 48.23
N GLN A 518 -57.81 -7.16 47.76
CA GLN A 518 -57.80 -6.61 46.41
C GLN A 518 -56.62 -5.64 46.19
N ALA A 519 -56.32 -4.77 47.15
CA ALA A 519 -55.17 -3.87 47.09
C ALA A 519 -53.83 -4.63 47.04
N LEU A 520 -53.71 -5.75 47.77
CA LEU A 520 -52.51 -6.59 47.73
C LEU A 520 -52.33 -7.29 46.38
N ASN A 521 -53.41 -7.74 45.75
CA ASN A 521 -53.37 -8.29 44.39
C ASN A 521 -52.98 -7.23 43.34
N GLU A 522 -53.40 -5.98 43.53
CA GLU A 522 -52.95 -4.88 42.67
C GLU A 522 -51.44 -4.63 42.84
N ILE A 523 -50.93 -4.65 44.07
CA ILE A 523 -49.48 -4.56 44.35
C ILE A 523 -48.72 -5.71 43.68
N GLU A 524 -49.23 -6.93 43.71
CA GLU A 524 -48.65 -8.09 43.02
C GLU A 524 -48.51 -7.83 41.51
N SER A 525 -49.57 -7.34 40.87
CA SER A 525 -49.61 -7.03 39.43
C SER A 525 -48.61 -5.91 39.07
N VAL A 526 -48.62 -4.81 39.83
CA VAL A 526 -47.72 -3.67 39.60
C VAL A 526 -46.26 -4.10 39.80
N THR A 527 -45.98 -4.92 40.81
CA THR A 527 -44.62 -5.41 41.09
C THR A 527 -44.11 -6.35 40.00
N THR A 528 -44.99 -7.19 39.44
CA THR A 528 -44.66 -8.04 38.29
C THR A 528 -44.33 -7.21 37.04
N ASN A 529 -45.09 -6.14 36.80
CA ASN A 529 -44.79 -5.20 35.72
C ASN A 529 -43.47 -4.45 35.96
N LEU A 530 -43.18 -4.07 37.21
CA LEU A 530 -41.92 -3.44 37.60
C LEU A 530 -40.72 -4.35 37.31
N ALA A 531 -40.81 -5.64 37.62
CA ALA A 531 -39.75 -6.61 37.29
C ALA A 531 -39.45 -6.67 35.78
N ARG A 532 -40.49 -6.63 34.93
CA ARG A 532 -40.33 -6.61 33.47
C ARG A 532 -39.65 -5.33 32.97
N LEU A 533 -40.00 -4.18 33.56
CA LEU A 533 -39.36 -2.90 33.24
C LEU A 533 -37.88 -2.91 33.62
N ILE A 534 -37.54 -3.45 34.79
CA ILE A 534 -36.15 -3.59 35.25
C ILE A 534 -35.35 -4.47 34.29
N GLN A 535 -35.92 -5.60 33.84
CA GLN A 535 -35.25 -6.46 32.85
C GLN A 535 -35.01 -5.75 31.51
N SER A 536 -35.95 -4.89 31.09
CA SER A 536 -35.79 -4.06 29.88
C SER A 536 -34.69 -3.01 30.07
N ILE A 537 -34.59 -2.40 31.26
CA ILE A 537 -33.51 -1.48 31.61
C ILE A 537 -32.16 -2.21 31.55
N SER A 538 -32.05 -3.41 32.14
CA SER A 538 -30.81 -4.21 32.09
C SER A 538 -30.37 -4.53 30.66
N ALA A 539 -31.32 -4.90 29.79
CA ALA A 539 -31.03 -5.14 28.37
C ALA A 539 -30.54 -3.86 27.67
N ALA A 540 -31.21 -2.73 27.92
CA ALA A 540 -30.82 -1.43 27.36
C ALA A 540 -29.43 -0.99 27.84
N THR A 541 -29.11 -1.14 29.12
CA THR A 541 -27.78 -0.80 29.67
C THR A 541 -26.67 -1.67 29.09
N SER A 542 -26.96 -2.95 28.80
CA SER A 542 -26.02 -3.85 28.14
C SER A 542 -25.69 -3.36 26.72
N ALA A 543 -26.71 -3.09 25.91
CA ALA A 543 -26.55 -2.54 24.57
C ALA A 543 -25.85 -1.18 24.56
N GLN A 544 -26.13 -0.33 25.55
CA GLN A 544 -25.48 0.98 25.69
C GLN A 544 -23.99 0.84 26.03
N THR A 545 -23.61 -0.19 26.81
CA THR A 545 -22.20 -0.49 27.12
C THR A 545 -21.43 -0.93 25.86
N GLU A 546 -22.03 -1.78 25.03
CA GLU A 546 -21.46 -2.19 23.74
C GLU A 546 -21.28 -0.98 22.80
N SER A 547 -22.28 -0.10 22.75
CA SER A 547 -22.22 1.14 21.97
C SER A 547 -21.11 2.07 22.46
N ALA A 548 -21.00 2.28 23.78
CA ALA A 548 -19.94 3.10 24.37
C ALA A 548 -18.54 2.54 24.06
N THR A 549 -18.38 1.22 24.12
CA THR A 549 -17.13 0.53 23.76
C THR A 549 -16.79 0.75 22.28
N THR A 550 -17.78 0.67 21.39
CA THR A 550 -17.59 0.95 19.96
C THR A 550 -17.17 2.39 19.71
N VAL A 551 -17.80 3.36 20.38
CA VAL A 551 -17.41 4.78 20.28
C VAL A 551 -15.99 5.00 20.79
N ALA A 552 -15.60 4.39 21.91
CA ALA A 552 -14.24 4.48 22.43
C ALA A 552 -13.20 3.94 21.43
N ASN A 553 -13.46 2.79 20.81
CA ASN A 553 -12.60 2.22 19.76
C ASN A 553 -12.52 3.15 18.53
N ASN A 554 -13.62 3.75 18.12
CA ASN A 554 -13.64 4.72 17.02
C ASN A 554 -12.82 5.97 17.36
N MET A 555 -12.91 6.48 18.59
CA MET A 555 -12.07 7.61 19.03
C MET A 555 -10.58 7.26 18.99
N GLN A 556 -10.21 6.03 19.38
CA GLN A 556 -8.83 5.56 19.28
C GLN A 556 -8.32 5.52 17.84
N MET A 557 -9.14 5.01 16.90
CA MET A 557 -8.78 5.02 15.47
C MET A 557 -8.67 6.45 14.91
N ILE A 558 -9.58 7.34 15.29
CA ILE A 558 -9.52 8.74 14.85
C ILE A 558 -8.27 9.43 15.44
N GLN A 559 -7.85 9.10 16.67
CA GLN A 559 -6.61 9.62 17.26
C GLN A 559 -5.38 9.19 16.45
N GLU A 560 -5.33 7.94 16.00
CA GLU A 560 -4.26 7.43 15.15
C GLU A 560 -4.21 8.15 13.80
N ILE A 561 -5.37 8.29 13.13
CA ILE A 561 -5.48 9.04 11.86
C ILE A 561 -5.08 10.51 12.05
N THR A 562 -5.48 11.14 13.16
CA THR A 562 -5.12 12.54 13.48
C THR A 562 -3.61 12.68 13.66
N THR A 563 -2.96 11.69 14.28
CA THR A 563 -1.50 11.65 14.46
C THR A 563 -0.79 11.52 13.12
N GLN A 564 -1.23 10.59 12.26
CA GLN A 564 -0.71 10.42 10.90
C GLN A 564 -0.91 11.66 10.04
N THR A 565 -2.08 12.31 10.15
CA THR A 565 -2.39 13.55 9.45
C THR A 565 -1.46 14.68 9.89
N THR A 566 -1.20 14.80 11.19
CA THR A 566 -0.26 15.78 11.74
C THR A 566 1.15 15.55 11.19
N GLU A 567 1.63 14.31 11.20
CA GLU A 567 2.95 13.96 10.67
C GLU A 567 3.06 14.21 9.16
N GLY A 568 2.10 13.76 8.37
CA GLY A 568 2.06 13.99 6.93
C GLY A 568 1.98 15.47 6.56
N THR A 569 1.26 16.26 7.36
CA THR A 569 1.19 17.72 7.17
C THR A 569 2.52 18.40 7.48
N LYS A 570 3.25 17.96 8.52
CA LYS A 570 4.61 18.46 8.81
C LYS A 570 5.58 18.16 7.67
N LEU A 571 5.57 16.93 7.14
CA LEU A 571 6.40 16.54 5.99
C LEU A 571 6.06 17.35 4.73
N THR A 572 4.77 17.64 4.53
CA THR A 572 4.30 18.49 3.43
C THR A 572 4.83 19.91 3.59
N ALA A 573 4.72 20.52 4.78
CA ALA A 573 5.26 21.85 5.05
C ALA A 573 6.79 21.91 4.81
N GLU A 574 7.54 20.88 5.22
CA GLU A 574 8.97 20.79 4.96
C GLU A 574 9.27 20.73 3.45
N SER A 575 8.54 19.89 2.70
CA SER A 575 8.71 19.76 1.25
C SER A 575 8.36 21.06 0.51
N VAL A 576 7.32 21.76 0.96
CA VAL A 576 6.92 23.08 0.44
C VAL A 576 8.00 24.14 0.73
N GLY A 577 8.62 24.09 1.91
CA GLY A 577 9.78 24.92 2.25
C GLY A 577 10.95 24.69 1.28
N GLN A 578 11.28 23.42 1.01
CA GLN A 578 12.33 23.06 0.05
C GLN A 578 12.04 23.55 -1.38
N LEU A 579 10.78 23.42 -1.84
CA LEU A 579 10.36 23.93 -3.15
C LEU A 579 10.47 25.46 -3.25
N THR A 580 10.18 26.16 -2.14
CA THR A 580 10.33 27.61 -2.08
C THR A 580 11.79 28.02 -2.21
N SER A 581 12.71 27.35 -1.50
CA SER A 581 14.15 27.59 -1.64
C SER A 581 14.66 27.25 -3.04
N LEU A 582 14.21 26.15 -3.65
CA LEU A 582 14.60 25.80 -5.01
C LEU A 582 14.10 26.82 -6.03
N ALA A 583 12.89 27.37 -5.85
CA ALA A 583 12.39 28.46 -6.67
C ALA A 583 13.27 29.71 -6.50
N GLU A 584 13.64 30.09 -5.28
CA GLU A 584 14.57 31.21 -5.05
C GLU A 584 15.92 30.99 -5.73
N GLU A 585 16.51 29.79 -5.63
CA GLU A 585 17.76 29.43 -6.31
C GLU A 585 17.65 29.53 -7.84
N LEU A 586 16.53 29.07 -8.42
CA LEU A 586 16.27 29.19 -9.85
C LEU A 586 16.14 30.66 -10.28
N ARG A 587 15.48 31.49 -9.46
CA ARG A 587 15.35 32.93 -9.69
C ARG A 587 16.72 33.60 -9.70
N ASP A 588 17.56 33.29 -8.71
CA ASP A 588 18.89 33.86 -8.56
C ASP A 588 19.83 33.41 -9.69
N SER A 589 19.71 32.17 -10.15
CA SER A 589 20.47 31.63 -11.29
C SER A 589 20.21 32.38 -12.60
N VAL A 590 18.98 32.90 -12.80
CA VAL A 590 18.65 33.69 -13.99
C VAL A 590 18.73 35.20 -13.78
N ALA A 591 18.88 35.68 -12.54
CA ALA A 591 18.98 37.10 -12.21
C ALA A 591 20.25 37.78 -12.75
N GLY A 592 21.28 36.99 -13.09
CA GLY A 592 22.49 37.49 -13.76
C GLY A 592 22.26 37.90 -15.22
N PHE A 593 21.16 37.47 -15.86
CA PHE A 593 20.82 37.87 -17.22
C PHE A 593 20.05 39.20 -17.21
N LYS A 594 20.54 40.17 -17.96
CA LYS A 594 19.90 41.48 -18.15
C LYS A 594 19.00 41.42 -19.38
N LEU A 595 17.70 41.65 -19.20
CA LEU A 595 16.65 41.46 -20.21
C LEU A 595 16.38 42.68 -21.08
#